data_AF-A0A0W0MY84-F1
#
_entry.id   AF-A0A0W0MY84-F1
#
_cell.length_a   1.000
_cell.length_b   1.000
_cell.length_c   1.000
_cell.angle_alpha   90.00
_cell.angle_beta   90.00
_cell.angle_gamma   90.00
#
_symmetry.space_group_name_H-M   'P 1'
#
loop_
_entity.id
_entity.type
_entity.pdbx_description
1 polymer ?
#
loop_
_entity_poly.entity_id
_entity_poly.type
_entity_poly.pdbx_seq_one_letter_code
_entity_poly.pdbx_strand_id
1 'polypeptide(L)'
;MSSPDALDTAGLDLTLTDTQAIDDCWNRIGIHGDKSCPLLAEHIHCRNCSVYSAAATRLLDRYALQQDDHHAQATAEADNEVVTRSLLMFRLGEEWLGIATRCLVEVAPLQPIHSLPHQRSRALLGVANVRGALVACLSLVELLGLDSTSAGASGGRIMPRMLIIAAQDGPVVVPVDEVDGIHAIDERTLKAASVSGTQASARYTQGVLQWKGRSLRWLDEVQLLSAVTRSLA
;
A
#
# COMPACT_ATOMS: atom_id res chain seq x y z
N MET A 1 -37.03 -19.77 -23.98
CA MET A 1 -36.55 -21.09 -24.45
C MET A 1 -35.07 -20.91 -24.74
N SER A 2 -34.25 -20.69 -23.72
CA SER A 2 -33.66 -21.68 -22.80
C SER A 2 -32.40 -22.33 -23.40
N SER A 3 -31.24 -21.81 -23.03
CA SER A 3 -30.12 -22.60 -22.51
C SER A 3 -29.20 -21.69 -21.68
N PRO A 4 -28.96 -22.00 -20.40
CA PRO A 4 -28.07 -21.28 -19.50
C PRO A 4 -26.68 -21.97 -19.37
N ASP A 5 -25.78 -21.28 -18.67
CA ASP A 5 -24.63 -21.76 -17.91
C ASP A 5 -23.44 -22.43 -18.62
N ALA A 6 -22.34 -21.67 -18.65
CA ALA A 6 -21.00 -22.18 -18.31
C ALA A 6 -20.20 -21.03 -17.68
N LEU A 7 -20.60 -20.61 -16.48
CA LEU A 7 -19.68 -19.88 -15.61
C LEU A 7 -18.64 -20.89 -15.12
N ASP A 8 -17.39 -20.49 -15.25
CA ASP A 8 -16.18 -21.23 -14.93
C ASP A 8 -16.13 -21.61 -13.44
N THR A 9 -16.68 -22.78 -13.10
CA THR A 9 -16.72 -23.34 -11.75
C THR A 9 -15.39 -23.96 -11.31
N ALA A 10 -14.37 -24.00 -12.19
CA ALA A 10 -13.11 -24.69 -11.92
C ALA A 10 -12.27 -24.01 -10.83
N GLY A 11 -12.32 -22.66 -10.73
CA GLY A 11 -11.55 -21.91 -9.74
C GLY A 11 -12.06 -22.01 -8.29
N LEU A 12 -13.37 -22.26 -8.09
CA LEU A 12 -13.93 -22.41 -6.73
C LEU A 12 -13.80 -23.85 -6.20
N ASP A 13 -13.89 -24.86 -7.06
CA ASP A 13 -13.94 -26.27 -6.65
C ASP A 13 -12.61 -26.76 -6.01
N LEU A 14 -11.47 -26.22 -6.47
CA LEU A 14 -10.13 -26.56 -5.94
C LEU A 14 -9.86 -26.04 -4.52
N THR A 15 -10.57 -24.99 -4.06
CA THR A 15 -10.40 -24.47 -2.69
C THR A 15 -11.07 -25.35 -1.63
N LEU A 16 -12.13 -26.07 -2.01
CA LEU A 16 -12.91 -26.93 -1.11
C LEU A 16 -12.27 -28.31 -0.94
N THR A 17 -11.73 -28.90 -2.02
CA THR A 17 -11.08 -30.21 -1.95
C THR A 17 -9.79 -30.18 -1.13
N ASP A 18 -9.07 -29.06 -1.17
CA ASP A 18 -7.73 -28.93 -0.57
C ASP A 18 -7.71 -28.35 0.86
N THR A 19 -8.91 -28.06 1.39
CA THR A 19 -9.15 -27.82 2.83
C THR A 19 -9.09 -29.14 3.61
N GLN A 20 -9.30 -30.29 2.96
CA GLN A 20 -9.28 -31.62 3.59
C GLN A 20 -7.89 -32.08 4.06
N ALA A 21 -6.80 -31.43 3.63
CA ALA A 21 -5.42 -31.81 3.97
C ALA A 21 -4.88 -31.13 5.25
N ILE A 22 -5.60 -30.15 5.82
CA ILE A 22 -5.22 -29.49 7.06
C ILE A 22 -6.04 -30.10 8.20
N ASP A 23 -5.35 -30.62 9.23
CA ASP A 23 -6.01 -31.05 10.46
C ASP A 23 -6.54 -29.82 11.21
N ASP A 24 -7.82 -29.52 11.02
CA ASP A 24 -8.52 -28.37 11.58
C ASP A 24 -9.05 -28.63 13.00
N CYS A 25 -8.24 -29.29 13.84
CA CYS A 25 -8.65 -29.75 15.17
C CYS A 25 -9.24 -28.64 16.05
N TRP A 26 -8.90 -27.37 15.81
CA TRP A 26 -9.45 -26.22 16.54
C TRP A 26 -10.96 -26.02 16.32
N ASN A 27 -11.51 -26.44 15.17
CA ASN A 27 -12.92 -26.38 14.84
C ASN A 27 -13.70 -27.58 15.37
N ARG A 28 -13.07 -28.78 15.41
CA ARG A 28 -13.72 -30.01 15.86
C ARG A 28 -13.65 -30.23 17.38
N ILE A 29 -12.44 -30.21 17.93
CA ILE A 29 -12.19 -30.58 19.34
C ILE A 29 -11.54 -29.46 20.16
N GLY A 30 -11.09 -28.38 19.52
CA GLY A 30 -10.44 -27.25 20.18
C GLY A 30 -11.41 -26.16 20.62
N ILE A 31 -10.90 -24.94 20.70
CA ILE A 31 -11.62 -23.78 21.25
C ILE A 31 -12.93 -23.42 20.51
N HIS A 32 -13.03 -23.73 19.21
CA HIS A 32 -14.23 -23.50 18.40
C HIS A 32 -15.11 -24.76 18.27
N GLY A 33 -14.66 -25.89 18.80
CA GLY A 33 -15.39 -27.16 18.84
C GLY A 33 -15.90 -27.49 20.25
N ASP A 34 -15.85 -28.76 20.62
CA ASP A 34 -16.33 -29.26 21.92
C ASP A 34 -15.32 -29.08 23.08
N LYS A 35 -14.14 -28.50 22.82
CA LYS A 35 -13.06 -28.27 23.78
C LYS A 35 -12.49 -29.55 24.43
N SER A 36 -12.71 -30.72 23.81
CA SER A 36 -12.14 -32.00 24.27
C SER A 36 -10.65 -32.19 23.95
N CYS A 37 -10.03 -31.23 23.24
CA CYS A 37 -8.63 -31.32 22.82
C CYS A 37 -7.67 -31.46 24.03
N PRO A 38 -6.85 -32.54 24.09
CA PRO A 38 -5.94 -32.77 25.22
C PRO A 38 -4.85 -31.69 25.33
N LEU A 39 -4.43 -31.12 24.20
CA LEU A 39 -3.43 -30.05 24.14
C LEU A 39 -3.92 -28.72 24.73
N LEU A 40 -5.23 -28.56 24.92
CA LEU A 40 -5.80 -27.34 25.48
C LEU A 40 -5.48 -27.20 26.97
N ALA A 41 -5.32 -28.31 27.69
CA ALA A 41 -4.92 -28.29 29.10
C ALA A 41 -3.51 -27.72 29.30
N GLU A 42 -2.62 -27.94 28.33
CA GLU A 42 -1.25 -27.45 28.36
C GLU A 42 -1.12 -26.01 27.81
N HIS A 43 -1.77 -25.73 26.68
CA HIS A 43 -1.56 -24.48 25.95
C HIS A 43 -2.58 -23.38 26.21
N ILE A 44 -3.65 -23.67 26.98
CA ILE A 44 -4.75 -22.76 27.37
C ILE A 44 -5.61 -22.29 26.18
N HIS A 45 -5.06 -22.22 24.96
CA HIS A 45 -5.73 -21.76 23.76
C HIS A 45 -5.12 -22.39 22.49
N CYS A 46 -5.93 -22.77 21.49
CA CYS A 46 -5.44 -23.42 20.26
C CYS A 46 -4.39 -22.61 19.52
N ARG A 47 -4.49 -21.27 19.51
CA ARG A 47 -3.48 -20.38 18.90
C ARG A 47 -2.05 -20.56 19.42
N ASN A 48 -1.88 -21.16 20.60
CA ASN A 48 -0.60 -21.42 21.22
C ASN A 48 -0.12 -22.87 21.02
N CYS A 49 -0.91 -23.74 20.40
CA CYS A 49 -0.51 -25.13 20.17
C CYS A 49 0.22 -25.28 18.83
N SER A 50 1.20 -26.18 18.79
CA SER A 50 2.03 -26.44 17.61
C SER A 50 1.24 -26.89 16.38
N VAL A 51 0.13 -27.60 16.58
CA VAL A 51 -0.76 -28.06 15.50
C VAL A 51 -1.37 -26.87 14.77
N TYR A 52 -1.89 -25.89 15.51
CA TYR A 52 -2.47 -24.68 14.93
C TYR A 52 -1.42 -23.83 14.22
N SER A 53 -0.23 -23.66 14.83
CA SER A 53 0.87 -22.92 14.21
C SER A 53 1.32 -23.56 12.90
N ALA A 54 1.49 -24.89 12.87
CA ALA A 54 1.89 -25.61 11.66
C ALA A 54 0.81 -25.51 10.56
N ALA A 55 -0.47 -25.58 10.93
CA ALA A 55 -1.57 -25.38 9.99
C ALA A 55 -1.59 -23.95 9.40
N ALA A 56 -1.40 -22.93 10.24
CA ALA A 56 -1.34 -21.54 9.80
C ALA A 56 -0.15 -21.27 8.85
N THR A 57 1.04 -21.81 9.15
CA THR A 57 2.21 -21.69 8.27
C THR A 57 1.96 -22.34 6.91
N ARG A 58 1.42 -23.56 6.87
CA ARG A 58 1.10 -24.25 5.60
C ARG A 58 0.12 -23.47 4.73
N LEU A 59 -0.87 -22.82 5.35
CA LEU A 59 -1.84 -22.00 4.64
C LEU A 59 -1.15 -20.77 4.01
N LEU A 60 -0.25 -20.11 4.75
CA LEU A 60 0.50 -18.96 4.26
C LEU A 60 1.49 -19.33 3.14
N ASP A 61 2.23 -20.42 3.29
CA ASP A 61 3.18 -20.90 2.27
C ASP A 61 2.44 -21.22 0.95
N ARG A 62 1.24 -21.78 1.02
CA ARG A 62 0.39 -22.04 -0.15
C ARG A 62 -0.01 -20.74 -0.87
N TYR A 63 -0.40 -19.70 -0.12
CA TYR A 63 -0.72 -18.41 -0.71
C TYR A 63 0.48 -17.77 -1.41
N ALA A 64 1.69 -17.92 -0.85
CA ALA A 64 2.91 -17.42 -1.48
C ALA A 64 3.19 -18.13 -2.82
N LEU A 65 3.07 -19.45 -2.86
CA LEU A 65 3.28 -20.23 -4.09
C LEU A 65 2.22 -19.94 -5.17
N GLN A 66 0.95 -19.78 -4.80
CA GLN A 66 -0.11 -19.41 -5.75
C GLN A 66 0.08 -17.99 -6.31
N GLN A 67 0.60 -17.06 -5.51
CA GLN A 67 0.97 -15.74 -6.02
C GLN A 67 2.09 -15.83 -7.05
N ASP A 68 3.14 -16.62 -6.79
CA ASP A 68 4.24 -16.81 -7.74
C ASP A 68 3.76 -17.42 -9.06
N ASP A 69 2.89 -18.44 -9.01
CA ASP A 69 2.29 -19.04 -10.21
C ASP A 69 1.40 -18.06 -10.98
N HIS A 70 0.60 -17.24 -10.31
CA HIS A 70 -0.21 -16.21 -10.96
C HIS A 70 0.64 -15.10 -11.61
N HIS A 71 1.79 -14.74 -11.03
CA HIS A 71 2.74 -13.81 -11.64
C HIS A 71 3.45 -14.44 -12.86
N ALA A 72 3.75 -15.75 -12.81
CA ALA A 72 4.36 -16.49 -13.92
C ALA A 72 3.37 -16.72 -15.09
N GLN A 73 2.08 -16.94 -14.80
CA GLN A 73 1.05 -17.07 -15.84
C GLN A 73 0.73 -15.72 -16.50
N ALA A 74 0.67 -14.64 -15.73
CA ALA A 74 0.43 -13.28 -16.25
C ALA A 74 1.58 -12.75 -17.13
N THR A 75 2.78 -13.34 -17.04
CA THR A 75 3.94 -12.98 -17.88
C THR A 75 3.99 -13.75 -19.21
N ALA A 76 3.19 -14.81 -19.38
CA ALA A 76 3.22 -15.63 -20.60
C ALA A 76 2.27 -15.15 -21.72
N GLU A 77 1.35 -14.22 -21.42
CA GLU A 77 0.32 -13.74 -22.35
C GLU A 77 0.40 -12.22 -22.59
N ALA A 78 1.52 -11.70 -23.10
CA ALA A 78 1.55 -10.35 -23.68
C ALA A 78 2.65 -10.21 -24.75
N ASP A 79 2.27 -10.54 -25.98
CA ASP A 79 2.99 -10.14 -27.18
C ASP A 79 3.03 -8.60 -27.24
N ASN A 80 4.26 -8.03 -27.27
CA ASN A 80 4.61 -6.60 -27.12
C ASN A 80 4.70 -6.07 -25.66
N GLU A 81 5.67 -6.60 -24.90
CA GLU A 81 5.96 -6.24 -23.51
C GLU A 81 6.33 -4.74 -23.35
N VAL A 82 5.34 -3.91 -23.08
CA VAL A 82 5.55 -2.51 -22.68
C VAL A 82 5.97 -2.53 -21.22
N VAL A 83 7.25 -2.23 -20.97
CA VAL A 83 7.76 -2.03 -19.60
C VAL A 83 7.01 -0.86 -18.96
N THR A 84 6.24 -1.15 -17.92
CA THR A 84 5.50 -0.14 -17.16
C THR A 84 6.05 0.00 -15.75
N ARG A 85 5.80 1.17 -15.14
CA ARG A 85 6.13 1.45 -13.73
C ARG A 85 4.88 1.87 -12.98
N SER A 86 4.63 1.22 -11.85
CA SER A 86 3.47 1.50 -11.00
C SER A 86 3.71 2.72 -10.12
N LEU A 87 2.86 3.74 -10.28
CA LEU A 87 2.84 4.94 -9.44
C LEU A 87 1.53 5.03 -8.65
N LEU A 88 1.62 5.35 -7.37
CA LEU A 88 0.46 5.80 -6.59
C LEU A 88 0.23 7.28 -6.89
N MET A 89 -0.97 7.61 -7.38
CA MET A 89 -1.41 8.97 -7.63
C MET A 89 -2.26 9.51 -6.48
N PHE A 90 -1.89 10.69 -5.99
CA PHE A 90 -2.57 11.36 -4.88
C PHE A 90 -2.53 12.88 -5.07
N ARG A 91 -3.36 13.59 -4.31
CA ARG A 91 -3.47 15.05 -4.38
C ARG A 91 -3.07 15.72 -3.08
N LEU A 92 -2.42 16.88 -3.22
CA LEU A 92 -2.14 17.85 -2.15
C LEU A 92 -2.47 19.25 -2.67
N GLY A 93 -3.44 19.93 -2.07
CA GLY A 93 -3.99 21.17 -2.61
C GLY A 93 -4.50 20.97 -4.04
N GLU A 94 -4.07 21.79 -4.98
CA GLU A 94 -4.43 21.65 -6.40
C GLU A 94 -3.46 20.75 -7.19
N GLU A 95 -2.40 20.25 -6.56
CA GLU A 95 -1.36 19.49 -7.24
C GLU A 95 -1.62 17.99 -7.20
N TRP A 96 -1.56 17.35 -8.37
CA TRP A 96 -1.51 15.89 -8.48
C TRP A 96 -0.06 15.41 -8.50
N LEU A 97 0.24 14.48 -7.60
CA LEU A 97 1.57 13.92 -7.41
C LEU A 97 1.54 12.39 -7.59
N GLY A 98 2.68 11.86 -8.04
CA GLY A 98 2.90 10.44 -8.23
C GLY A 98 4.17 10.00 -7.53
N ILE A 99 4.08 8.95 -6.70
CA ILE A 99 5.25 8.28 -6.10
C ILE A 99 5.29 6.82 -6.56
N ALA A 100 6.48 6.25 -6.72
CA ALA A 100 6.61 4.83 -7.00
C ALA A 100 6.03 4.00 -5.85
N THR A 101 5.23 2.98 -6.17
CA THR A 101 4.57 2.12 -5.18
C THR A 101 5.55 1.38 -4.27
N ARG A 102 6.79 1.13 -4.72
CA ARG A 102 7.84 0.52 -3.90
C ARG A 102 8.25 1.33 -2.67
N CYS A 103 7.95 2.63 -2.64
CA CYS A 103 8.20 3.47 -1.46
C CYS A 103 7.06 3.40 -0.44
N LEU A 104 5.94 2.78 -0.81
CA LEU A 104 4.71 2.76 -0.03
C LEU A 104 4.56 1.44 0.71
N VAL A 105 4.29 1.51 2.00
CA VAL A 105 3.90 0.36 2.82
C VAL A 105 2.40 0.13 2.71
N GLU A 106 1.59 1.17 2.93
CA GLU A 106 0.13 1.08 2.79
C GLU A 106 -0.54 2.46 2.63
N VAL A 107 -1.83 2.45 2.28
CA VAL A 107 -2.73 3.61 2.30
C VAL A 107 -3.82 3.41 3.34
N ALA A 108 -3.74 4.12 4.45
CA ALA A 108 -4.70 4.02 5.55
C ALA A 108 -5.77 5.14 5.49
N PRO A 109 -6.92 4.96 6.15
CA PRO A 109 -7.83 6.07 6.48
C PRO A 109 -7.11 7.11 7.34
N LEU A 110 -7.56 8.38 7.28
CA LEU A 110 -7.04 9.42 8.14
C LEU A 110 -7.25 9.06 9.63
N GLN A 111 -6.20 9.15 10.43
CA GLN A 111 -6.22 9.00 11.89
C GLN A 111 -5.92 10.35 12.58
N PRO A 112 -6.29 10.52 13.85
CA PRO A 112 -5.87 11.69 14.62
C PRO A 112 -4.35 11.81 14.71
N ILE A 113 -3.83 12.99 14.42
CA ILE A 113 -2.41 13.33 14.56
C ILE A 113 -2.24 14.08 15.87
N HIS A 114 -1.36 13.56 16.74
CA HIS A 114 -1.04 14.17 18.03
C HIS A 114 0.28 14.92 17.91
N SER A 115 0.22 16.24 18.11
CA SER A 115 1.40 17.10 18.08
C SER A 115 2.37 16.72 19.21
N LEU A 116 3.67 16.84 18.92
CA LEU A 116 4.73 16.63 19.90
C LEU A 116 5.23 17.97 20.44
N PRO A 117 5.61 18.07 21.72
CA PRO A 117 6.29 19.26 22.22
C PRO A 117 7.69 19.37 21.60
N HIS A 118 8.20 20.60 21.46
CA HIS A 118 9.55 20.90 20.96
C HIS A 118 9.86 20.36 19.55
N GLN A 119 8.92 20.49 18.61
CA GLN A 119 9.13 20.13 17.20
C GLN A 119 10.36 20.84 16.62
N ARG A 120 11.32 20.06 16.12
CA ARG A 120 12.56 20.57 15.51
C ARG A 120 12.41 20.90 14.03
N SER A 121 11.47 20.25 13.35
CA SER A 121 11.19 20.43 11.92
C SER A 121 9.77 20.94 11.72
N ARG A 122 9.59 21.92 10.81
CA ARG A 122 8.26 22.39 10.38
C ARG A 122 7.47 21.33 9.64
N ALA A 123 8.16 20.39 9.00
CA ALA A 123 7.50 19.28 8.32
C ALA A 123 6.97 18.24 9.31
N LEU A 124 7.41 18.21 10.57
CA LEU A 124 6.91 17.23 11.56
C LEU A 124 5.59 17.71 12.18
N LEU A 125 4.49 17.07 11.81
CA LEU A 125 3.16 17.36 12.34
C LEU A 125 2.97 16.76 13.74
N GLY A 126 3.64 15.65 14.04
CA GLY A 126 3.51 14.92 15.30
C GLY A 126 3.60 13.41 15.10
N VAL A 127 2.74 12.67 15.80
CA VAL A 127 2.62 11.20 15.68
C VAL A 127 1.19 10.78 15.41
N ALA A 128 1.02 9.71 14.65
CA ALA A 128 -0.26 9.07 14.39
C ALA A 128 -0.20 7.58 14.76
N ASN A 129 -1.33 7.01 15.17
CA ASN A 129 -1.44 5.58 15.41
C ASN A 129 -1.68 4.85 14.08
N VAL A 130 -0.75 3.96 13.70
CA VAL A 130 -0.88 3.08 12.55
C VAL A 130 -0.79 1.64 13.06
N ARG A 131 -1.91 0.93 12.98
CA ARG A 131 -2.03 -0.49 13.41
C ARG A 131 -1.49 -0.77 14.83
N GLY A 132 -1.66 0.17 15.76
CA GLY A 132 -1.23 0.04 17.15
C GLY A 132 0.20 0.53 17.44
N ALA A 133 0.92 0.99 16.42
CA ALA A 133 2.24 1.62 16.58
C ALA A 133 2.14 3.14 16.42
N LEU A 134 2.87 3.89 17.25
CA LEU A 134 3.02 5.34 17.07
C LEU A 134 4.09 5.61 16.01
N VAL A 135 3.67 6.26 14.93
CA VAL A 135 4.52 6.55 13.77
C VAL A 135 4.59 8.06 13.55
N ALA A 136 5.79 8.56 13.22
CA ALA A 136 6.01 9.97 12.94
C ALA A 136 5.19 10.42 11.72
N CYS A 137 4.50 11.56 11.85
CA CYS A 137 3.62 12.11 10.84
C CYS A 137 4.24 13.39 10.25
N LEU A 138 4.45 13.41 8.94
CA LEU A 138 5.12 14.48 8.21
C LEU A 138 4.19 15.17 7.21
N SER A 139 4.27 16.50 7.12
CA SER A 139 3.63 17.32 6.09
C SER A 139 4.46 17.30 4.81
N LEU A 140 3.93 16.66 3.78
CA LEU A 140 4.56 16.68 2.46
C LEU A 140 4.40 18.03 1.76
N VAL A 141 3.38 18.82 2.11
CA VAL A 141 3.22 20.22 1.67
C VAL A 141 4.42 21.06 2.12
N GLU A 142 4.77 21.00 3.40
CA GLU A 142 5.94 21.70 3.94
C GLU A 142 7.26 21.14 3.39
N LEU A 143 7.36 19.81 3.27
CA LEU A 143 8.58 19.15 2.78
C LEU A 143 8.89 19.51 1.31
N LEU A 144 7.86 19.56 0.46
CA LEU A 144 7.99 19.88 -0.95
C LEU A 144 7.92 21.39 -1.24
N GLY A 145 7.56 22.21 -0.23
CA GLY A 145 7.38 23.64 -0.38
C GLY A 145 6.19 24.01 -1.27
N LEU A 146 5.07 23.30 -1.14
CA LEU A 146 3.88 23.56 -1.95
C LEU A 146 3.10 24.74 -1.36
N ASP A 147 2.46 25.51 -2.24
CA ASP A 147 1.64 26.64 -1.82
C ASP A 147 0.34 26.15 -1.16
N SER A 148 0.32 26.18 0.18
CA SER A 148 -0.84 25.84 1.00
C SER A 148 -2.07 26.74 0.77
N THR A 149 -1.87 27.87 0.09
CA THR A 149 -2.87 28.94 -0.11
C THR A 149 -3.91 28.60 -1.18
N SER A 150 -3.68 27.56 -1.98
CA SER A 150 -4.61 27.12 -3.01
C SER A 150 -5.47 25.95 -2.54
N ALA A 151 -6.15 26.09 -1.40
CA ALA A 151 -7.35 25.30 -1.14
C ALA A 151 -8.47 25.83 -2.04
N GLY A 152 -8.33 25.61 -3.35
CA GLY A 152 -9.33 25.95 -4.34
C GLY A 152 -10.57 25.11 -4.09
N ALA A 153 -11.74 25.70 -4.32
CA ALA A 153 -13.03 25.05 -4.18
C ALA A 153 -13.20 23.95 -5.23
N SER A 154 -12.53 22.81 -5.03
CA SER A 154 -12.84 21.56 -5.71
C SER A 154 -14.19 21.09 -5.18
N GLY A 155 -15.28 21.33 -5.92
CA GLY A 155 -16.67 21.01 -5.52
C GLY A 155 -16.98 19.51 -5.35
N GLY A 156 -15.97 18.65 -5.29
CA GLY A 156 -16.08 17.22 -5.01
C GLY A 156 -15.84 16.89 -3.53
N ARG A 157 -16.30 15.72 -3.09
CA ARG A 157 -16.00 15.22 -1.74
C ARG A 157 -14.52 14.84 -1.65
N ILE A 158 -13.74 15.60 -0.90
CA ILE A 158 -12.35 15.26 -0.56
C ILE A 158 -12.37 14.13 0.48
N MET A 159 -11.63 13.05 0.21
CA MET A 159 -11.51 11.89 1.11
C MET A 159 -10.07 11.73 1.58
N PRO A 160 -9.68 12.38 2.70
CA PRO A 160 -8.29 12.38 3.15
C PRO A 160 -7.80 10.99 3.54
N ARG A 161 -6.55 10.72 3.21
CA ARG A 161 -5.87 9.45 3.47
C ARG A 161 -4.51 9.68 4.11
N MET A 162 -3.97 8.63 4.71
CA MET A 162 -2.60 8.57 5.18
C MET A 162 -1.80 7.63 4.27
N LEU A 163 -0.71 8.14 3.71
CA LEU A 163 0.29 7.33 3.03
C LEU A 163 1.34 6.91 4.05
N ILE A 164 1.57 5.61 4.19
CA ILE A 164 2.64 5.09 5.03
C ILE A 164 3.81 4.82 4.08
N ILE A 165 4.88 5.59 4.22
CA ILE A 165 6.06 5.53 3.36
C ILE A 165 7.19 4.82 4.10
N ALA A 166 7.85 3.88 3.44
CA ALA A 166 9.01 3.19 3.98
C ALA A 166 10.24 4.12 3.98
N ALA A 167 10.79 4.46 5.14
CA ALA A 167 12.06 5.17 5.25
C ALA A 167 13.12 4.31 5.98
N GLN A 168 14.38 4.74 5.92
CA GLN A 168 15.51 3.97 6.44
C GLN A 168 15.40 3.67 7.94
N ASP A 169 14.98 4.67 8.74
CA ASP A 169 14.87 4.56 10.20
C ASP A 169 13.46 4.10 10.67
N GLY A 170 12.66 3.56 9.74
CA GLY A 170 11.29 3.13 9.99
C GLY A 170 10.26 3.84 9.12
N PRO A 171 9.01 3.37 9.11
CA PRO A 171 7.95 3.97 8.31
C PRO A 171 7.62 5.39 8.81
N VAL A 172 7.13 6.23 7.91
CA VAL A 172 6.55 7.53 8.22
C VAL A 172 5.15 7.65 7.66
N VAL A 173 4.33 8.47 8.30
CA VAL A 173 2.98 8.78 7.85
C VAL A 173 2.96 10.13 7.16
N VAL A 174 2.31 10.22 6.02
CA VAL A 174 2.08 11.46 5.29
C VAL A 174 0.58 11.59 5.01
N PRO A 175 -0.12 12.57 5.60
CA PRO A 175 -1.50 12.84 5.25
C PRO A 175 -1.58 13.48 3.86
N VAL A 176 -2.57 13.06 3.08
CA VAL A 176 -2.87 13.57 1.74
C VAL A 176 -4.37 13.84 1.61
N ASP A 177 -4.74 14.73 0.69
CA ASP A 177 -6.14 15.14 0.52
C ASP A 177 -6.99 14.03 -0.08
N GLU A 178 -6.44 13.29 -1.04
CA GLU A 178 -7.08 12.12 -1.63
C GLU A 178 -6.07 11.27 -2.38
N VAL A 179 -6.47 10.02 -2.63
CA VAL A 179 -5.73 9.05 -3.42
C VAL A 179 -6.63 8.62 -4.57
N ASP A 180 -6.16 8.81 -5.81
CA ASP A 180 -6.88 8.36 -7.01
C ASP A 180 -6.69 6.86 -7.22
N GLY A 181 -5.47 6.35 -6.99
CA GLY A 181 -5.16 4.93 -7.08
C GLY A 181 -3.75 4.65 -7.57
N ILE A 182 -3.47 3.38 -7.85
CA ILE A 182 -2.22 2.93 -8.45
C ILE A 182 -2.42 2.83 -9.96
N HIS A 183 -1.50 3.40 -10.72
CA HIS A 183 -1.53 3.38 -12.19
C HIS A 183 -0.21 2.84 -12.74
N ALA A 184 -0.30 1.92 -13.70
CA ALA A 184 0.83 1.47 -14.49
C ALA A 184 1.08 2.46 -15.63
N ILE A 185 2.23 3.12 -15.62
CA ILE A 185 2.62 4.12 -16.62
C ILE A 185 3.77 3.58 -17.46
N ASP A 186 3.67 3.71 -18.78
CA ASP A 186 4.74 3.32 -19.72
C ASP A 186 6.05 4.04 -19.35
N GLU A 187 7.13 3.26 -19.21
CA GLU A 187 8.45 3.77 -18.87
C GLU A 187 8.97 4.76 -19.94
N ARG A 188 8.56 4.62 -21.20
CA ARG A 188 8.89 5.58 -22.27
C ARG A 188 8.30 6.96 -21.99
N THR A 189 7.05 7.02 -21.52
CA THR A 189 6.39 8.27 -21.12
C THR A 189 7.09 8.90 -19.93
N LEU A 190 7.47 8.10 -18.93
CA LEU A 190 8.23 8.58 -17.77
C LEU A 190 9.61 9.11 -18.15
N LYS A 191 10.34 8.39 -19.02
CA LYS A 191 11.63 8.84 -19.56
C LYS A 191 11.49 10.16 -20.31
N ALA A 192 10.51 10.28 -21.20
CA ALA A 192 10.24 11.52 -21.93
C ALA A 192 9.91 12.70 -20.99
N ALA A 193 9.11 12.46 -19.95
CA ALA A 193 8.76 13.45 -18.94
C ALA A 193 9.97 13.90 -18.12
N SER A 194 10.91 12.99 -17.82
CA SER A 194 12.15 13.33 -17.11
C SER A 194 13.11 14.19 -17.95
N VAL A 195 13.19 13.94 -19.25
CA VAL A 195 14.09 14.66 -20.17
C VAL A 195 13.55 16.05 -20.53
N SER A 196 12.23 16.19 -20.67
CA SER A 196 11.59 17.47 -21.02
C SER A 196 11.54 18.47 -19.85
N GLY A 197 12.04 18.08 -18.68
CA GLY A 197 11.92 18.79 -17.40
C GLY A 197 12.84 20.00 -17.21
N THR A 198 13.09 20.83 -18.23
CA THR A 198 13.83 22.10 -18.06
C THR A 198 13.09 23.17 -17.23
N GLN A 199 11.88 22.87 -16.74
CA GLN A 199 11.17 23.62 -15.69
C GLN A 199 10.97 22.82 -14.38
N ALA A 200 11.71 21.72 -14.15
CA ALA A 200 11.65 20.92 -12.92
C ALA A 200 12.34 21.61 -11.72
N SER A 201 11.92 22.83 -11.38
CA SER A 201 12.53 23.66 -10.34
C SER A 201 12.32 23.16 -8.89
N ALA A 202 11.83 21.92 -8.70
CA ALA A 202 11.64 21.33 -7.38
C ALA A 202 12.56 20.12 -7.21
N ARG A 203 13.48 20.19 -6.23
CA ARG A 203 14.47 19.18 -5.81
C ARG A 203 13.95 17.74 -5.72
N TYR A 204 12.63 17.56 -5.60
CA TYR A 204 11.95 16.29 -5.36
C TYR A 204 11.19 15.77 -6.59
N THR A 205 11.37 16.34 -7.79
CA THR A 205 10.61 15.98 -9.00
C THR A 205 11.51 15.28 -10.01
N GLN A 206 11.12 14.07 -10.45
CA GLN A 206 11.78 13.40 -11.59
C GLN A 206 11.26 13.90 -12.93
N GLY A 207 9.99 14.30 -13.01
CA GLY A 207 9.38 14.80 -14.24
C GLY A 207 7.93 15.21 -14.06
N VAL A 208 7.35 15.82 -15.09
CA VAL A 208 5.93 16.19 -15.14
C VAL A 208 5.32 15.60 -16.41
N LEU A 209 4.22 14.88 -16.27
CA LEU A 209 3.53 14.21 -17.38
C LEU A 209 2.03 14.51 -17.36
N GLN A 210 1.41 14.46 -18.53
CA GLN A 210 -0.05 14.52 -18.63
C GLN A 210 -0.62 13.11 -18.46
N TRP A 211 -1.49 12.93 -17.47
CA TRP A 211 -2.15 11.66 -17.19
C TRP A 211 -3.64 11.88 -16.98
N LYS A 212 -4.49 11.19 -17.77
CA LYS A 212 -5.96 11.34 -17.74
C LYS A 212 -6.44 12.81 -17.79
N GLY A 213 -5.75 13.63 -18.59
CA GLY A 213 -6.07 15.07 -18.74
C GLY A 213 -5.65 15.95 -17.55
N ARG A 214 -4.83 15.43 -16.62
CA ARG A 214 -4.29 16.18 -15.48
C ARG A 214 -2.77 16.23 -15.56
N SER A 215 -2.19 17.34 -15.09
CA SER A 215 -0.74 17.45 -14.90
C SER A 215 -0.33 16.66 -13.66
N LEU A 216 0.45 15.60 -13.83
CA LEU A 216 0.97 14.75 -12.78
C LEU A 216 2.44 15.05 -12.55
N ARG A 217 2.80 15.45 -11.33
CA ARG A 217 4.19 15.60 -10.90
C ARG A 217 4.73 14.28 -10.35
N TRP A 218 5.66 13.68 -11.07
CA TRP A 218 6.31 12.45 -10.66
C TRP A 218 7.48 12.75 -9.72
N LEU A 219 7.39 12.22 -8.48
CA LEU A 219 8.35 12.48 -7.41
C LEU A 219 9.58 11.57 -7.49
N ASP A 220 10.73 12.16 -7.17
CA ASP A 220 11.99 11.45 -6.97
C ASP A 220 12.02 10.75 -5.62
N GLU A 221 11.91 9.43 -5.65
CA GLU A 221 11.92 8.58 -4.48
C GLU A 221 13.18 8.74 -3.62
N VAL A 222 14.36 8.88 -4.22
CA VAL A 222 15.62 8.93 -3.48
C VAL A 222 15.71 10.26 -2.73
N GLN A 223 15.39 11.36 -3.41
CA GLN A 223 15.37 12.69 -2.79
C GLN A 223 14.28 12.82 -1.75
N LEU A 224 13.09 12.27 -2.02
CA LEU A 224 11.96 12.30 -1.11
C LEU A 224 12.27 11.53 0.19
N LEU A 225 12.73 10.28 0.08
CA LEU A 225 13.08 9.46 1.25
C LEU A 225 14.22 10.10 2.05
N SER A 226 15.22 10.65 1.37
CA SER A 226 16.30 11.39 2.03
C SER A 226 15.79 12.62 2.79
N ALA A 227 14.78 13.32 2.27
CA ALA A 227 14.20 14.49 2.93
C ALA A 227 13.30 14.13 4.11
N VAL A 228 12.57 13.02 4.00
CA VAL A 228 11.82 12.41 5.09
C VAL A 228 12.76 12.08 6.25
N THR A 229 13.84 11.34 6.00
CA THR A 229 14.82 10.98 7.03
C THR A 229 15.44 12.21 7.71
N ARG A 230 15.84 13.22 6.93
CA ARG A 230 16.40 14.47 7.49
C ARG A 230 15.41 15.25 8.35
N SER A 231 14.11 15.09 8.12
CA SER A 231 13.07 15.80 8.88
C SER A 231 12.80 15.16 10.25
N LEU A 232 13.34 13.96 10.49
CA LEU A 232 13.23 13.22 11.75
C LEU A 232 14.46 13.34 12.66
N ALA A 233 15.60 13.78 12.12
CA ALA A 233 16.84 14.02 12.86
C ALA A 233 16.79 15.33 13.65
#